data_AF-A0A1G8W337-F1
#
_entry.id   AF-A0A1G8W337-F1
#
_cell.length_a   1.000
_cell.length_b   1.000
_cell.length_c   1.000
_cell.angle_alpha   90.00
_cell.angle_beta   90.00
_cell.angle_gamma   90.00
#
_symmetry.space_group_name_H-M   'P 1'
#
loop_
_entity.id
_entity.type
_entity.pdbx_description
1 polymer ?
#
loop_
_entity_poly.entity_id
_entity_poly.type
_entity_poly.pdbx_seq_one_letter_code
_entity_poly.pdbx_strand_id
1 'polypeptide(L)'
;MSNYNPSDLFAVIFASSFFIIYLIIFLVMILFVTAICVFAIICNWKLLEKAGEPGWKSLIPFYNIYTMNEIAFTRPTSIVFFIIFCVTYVFICIPYLGAFIFAMVVGVIAAFTGYAVAKAFGRDTGMCVCAIFFAPIVFAILAFSKDIVYTGDKLTVFPESTNNNN
;
A
#
# COMPACT_ATOMS: atom_id res chain seq x y z
N MET A 1 -17.54 55.34 16.96
CA MET A 1 -16.39 54.71 16.28
C MET A 1 -15.68 53.89 17.34
N SER A 2 -15.66 52.56 17.22
CA SER A 2 -14.92 51.73 18.18
C SER A 2 -13.44 52.10 18.10
N ASN A 3 -12.84 52.44 19.24
CA ASN A 3 -11.41 52.73 19.33
C ASN A 3 -10.65 51.43 19.10
N TYR A 4 -10.29 51.14 17.85
CA TYR A 4 -9.44 50.00 17.53
C TYR A 4 -8.01 50.33 17.97
N ASN A 5 -7.51 49.64 18.98
CA ASN A 5 -6.17 49.87 19.47
C ASN A 5 -5.16 49.30 18.44
N PRO A 6 -4.16 50.06 17.96
CA PRO A 6 -3.18 49.56 17.01
C PRO A 6 -2.43 48.31 17.49
N SER A 7 -2.30 48.08 18.80
CA SER A 7 -1.73 46.84 19.35
C SER A 7 -2.59 45.61 19.06
N ASP A 8 -3.91 45.75 19.07
CA ASP A 8 -4.85 44.65 18.82
C ASP A 8 -4.86 44.29 17.34
N LEU A 9 -4.71 45.30 16.46
CA LEU A 9 -4.53 45.09 15.02
C LEU A 9 -3.27 44.28 14.73
N PHE A 10 -2.15 44.63 15.37
CA PHE A 10 -0.90 43.90 15.23
C PHE A 10 -1.03 42.45 15.73
N ALA A 11 -1.67 42.23 16.88
CA ALA A 11 -1.89 40.90 17.43
C ALA A 11 -2.76 40.02 16.50
N VAL A 12 -3.80 40.59 15.88
CA VAL A 12 -4.67 39.89 14.92
C VAL A 12 -3.92 39.55 13.63
N ILE A 13 -3.13 40.47 13.08
CA ILE A 13 -2.31 40.23 11.87
C ILE A 13 -1.25 39.17 12.16
N PHE A 14 -0.60 39.23 13.32
CA PHE A 14 0.41 38.25 13.74
C PHE A 14 -0.21 36.85 13.90
N ALA A 15 -1.33 36.72 14.62
CA ALA A 15 -2.02 35.44 14.82
C ALA A 15 -2.57 34.84 13.51
N SER A 16 -3.17 35.66 12.64
CA SER A 16 -3.67 35.21 11.33
C SER A 16 -2.56 34.79 10.37
N SER A 17 -1.36 35.37 10.48
CA SER A 17 -0.20 34.98 9.68
C SER A 17 0.23 33.54 9.95
N PHE A 18 0.24 33.08 11.21
CA PHE A 18 0.54 31.67 11.54
C PHE A 18 -0.49 30.70 10.97
N PHE A 19 -1.77 31.08 11.00
CA PHE A 19 -2.83 30.26 10.42
C PHE A 19 -2.66 30.10 8.90
N ILE A 20 -2.32 31.19 8.19
CA ILE A 20 -2.06 31.14 6.75
C ILE A 20 -0.85 30.25 6.44
N ILE A 21 0.25 30.39 7.19
CA ILE A 21 1.44 29.54 7.02
C ILE A 21 1.09 28.07 7.25
N TYR A 22 0.32 27.75 8.30
CA TYR A 22 -0.16 26.40 8.57
C TYR A 22 -0.98 25.84 7.40
N LEU A 23 -1.92 26.62 6.83
CA LEU A 23 -2.71 26.19 5.68
C LEU A 23 -1.85 25.95 4.43
N ILE A 24 -0.84 26.78 4.18
CA ILE A 24 0.09 26.59 3.06
C ILE A 24 0.89 25.30 3.25
N ILE A 25 1.44 25.06 4.45
CA ILE A 25 2.17 23.81 4.75
C ILE A 25 1.25 22.60 4.58
N PHE A 26 0.02 22.69 5.09
CA PHE A 26 -0.97 21.62 4.96
C PHE A 26 -1.31 21.33 3.49
N LEU A 27 -1.50 22.37 2.67
CA LEU A 27 -1.76 22.23 1.23
C LEU A 27 -0.57 21.58 0.50
N VAL A 28 0.66 22.03 0.78
CA VAL A 28 1.88 21.45 0.21
C VAL A 28 2.02 19.98 0.60
N MET A 29 1.75 19.63 1.86
CA MET A 29 1.75 18.25 2.34
C MET A 29 0.72 17.38 1.61
N ILE A 30 -0.51 17.88 1.41
CA ILE A 30 -1.53 17.16 0.65
C ILE A 30 -1.06 16.89 -0.78
N LEU A 31 -0.57 17.93 -1.48
CA LEU A 31 -0.09 17.78 -2.85
C LEU A 31 1.05 16.77 -2.96
N PHE A 32 1.98 16.79 -2.00
CA PHE A 32 3.09 15.86 -1.94
C PHE A 32 2.63 14.41 -1.72
N VAL A 33 1.73 14.19 -0.75
CA VAL A 33 1.15 12.85 -0.49
C VAL A 33 0.37 12.35 -1.70
N THR A 34 -0.44 13.20 -2.33
CA THR A 34 -1.17 12.84 -3.56
C THR A 34 -0.20 12.43 -4.68
N ALA A 35 0.89 13.16 -4.88
CA ALA A 35 1.90 12.81 -5.88
C ALA A 35 2.54 11.43 -5.60
N ILE A 36 2.86 11.13 -4.34
CA ILE A 36 3.38 9.81 -3.93
C ILE A 36 2.35 8.70 -4.19
N CYS A 37 1.07 8.93 -3.86
CA CYS A 37 0.01 7.97 -4.10
C CYS A 37 -0.14 7.65 -5.60
N VAL A 38 -0.17 8.67 -6.46
CA VAL A 38 -0.24 8.49 -7.91
C VAL A 38 0.98 7.71 -8.42
N PHE A 39 2.18 8.06 -7.95
CA PHE A 39 3.39 7.32 -8.29
C PHE A 39 3.33 5.85 -7.87
N ALA A 40 2.85 5.56 -6.66
CA ALA A 40 2.68 4.18 -6.17
C ALA A 40 1.68 3.38 -7.02
N ILE A 41 0.59 4.00 -7.47
CA ILE A 41 -0.37 3.38 -8.40
C ILE A 41 0.30 3.03 -9.73
N ILE A 42 1.09 3.96 -10.30
CA ILE A 42 1.84 3.71 -11.55
C ILE A 42 2.85 2.56 -11.36
N CYS A 43 3.51 2.49 -10.21
CA CYS A 43 4.42 1.38 -9.89
C CYS A 43 3.68 0.05 -9.86
N ASN A 44 2.56 -0.03 -9.13
CA ASN A 44 1.74 -1.24 -9.08
C ASN A 44 1.21 -1.63 -10.45
N TRP A 45 0.76 -0.66 -11.25
CA TRP A 45 0.32 -0.92 -12.63
C TRP A 45 1.41 -1.60 -13.45
N LYS A 46 2.62 -1.03 -13.48
CA LYS A 46 3.75 -1.59 -14.23
C LYS A 46 4.19 -2.95 -13.68
N LEU A 47 4.11 -3.15 -12.36
CA LEU A 47 4.43 -4.41 -11.72
C LEU A 47 3.47 -5.53 -12.14
N LEU A 48 2.16 -5.23 -12.19
CA LEU A 48 1.15 -6.16 -12.67
C LEU A 48 1.35 -6.52 -14.15
N GLU A 49 1.60 -5.53 -15.00
CA GLU A 49 1.88 -5.76 -16.43
C GLU A 49 3.09 -6.68 -16.63
N LYS A 50 4.13 -6.53 -15.80
CA LYS A 50 5.28 -7.44 -15.81
C LYS A 50 4.97 -8.86 -15.37
N ALA A 51 4.00 -9.03 -14.48
CA ALA A 51 3.52 -10.35 -14.06
C ALA A 51 2.51 -10.98 -15.04
N GLY A 52 2.19 -10.29 -16.14
CA GLY A 52 1.21 -10.76 -17.14
C GLY A 52 -0.24 -10.42 -16.80
N GLU A 53 -0.47 -9.64 -15.75
CA GLU A 53 -1.80 -9.18 -15.33
C GLU A 53 -2.08 -7.77 -15.87
N PRO A 54 -3.35 -7.42 -16.18
CA PRO A 54 -3.63 -6.09 -16.72
C PRO A 54 -3.50 -5.03 -15.62
N GLY A 55 -2.70 -3.99 -15.89
CA GLY A 55 -2.31 -3.02 -14.85
C GLY A 55 -3.45 -2.15 -14.29
N TRP A 56 -4.56 -2.00 -15.01
CA TRP A 56 -5.73 -1.25 -14.53
C TRP A 56 -6.33 -1.85 -13.24
N LYS A 57 -6.07 -3.13 -12.96
CA LYS A 57 -6.48 -3.79 -11.72
C LYS A 57 -5.91 -3.08 -10.47
N SER A 58 -4.77 -2.38 -10.62
CA SER A 58 -4.15 -1.59 -9.56
C SER A 58 -5.00 -0.39 -9.10
N LEU A 59 -5.90 0.13 -9.95
CA LEU A 59 -6.77 1.27 -9.63
C LEU A 59 -7.88 0.91 -8.64
N ILE A 60 -8.31 -0.35 -8.62
CA ILE A 60 -9.40 -0.81 -7.76
C ILE A 60 -8.76 -1.39 -6.49
N PRO A 61 -8.95 -0.78 -5.30
CA PRO A 61 -8.22 -1.18 -4.09
C PRO A 61 -8.37 -2.66 -3.74
N PHE A 62 -9.60 -3.20 -3.75
CA PHE A 62 -9.86 -4.60 -3.42
C PHE A 62 -9.28 -5.56 -4.48
N TYR A 63 -9.37 -5.19 -5.75
CA TYR A 63 -8.90 -6.05 -6.82
C TYR A 63 -7.37 -6.03 -6.91
N ASN A 64 -6.74 -4.88 -6.69
CA ASN A 64 -5.31 -4.74 -6.60
C ASN A 64 -4.73 -5.67 -5.52
N ILE A 65 -5.31 -5.68 -4.31
CA ILE A 65 -4.85 -6.57 -3.22
C ILE A 65 -4.97 -8.03 -3.64
N TYR A 66 -6.10 -8.43 -4.23
CA TYR A 66 -6.32 -9.80 -4.68
C TYR A 66 -5.33 -10.23 -5.78
N THR A 67 -5.19 -9.41 -6.82
CA THR A 67 -4.28 -9.71 -7.95
C THR A 67 -2.82 -9.71 -7.49
N MET A 68 -2.43 -8.78 -6.61
CA MET A 68 -1.10 -8.77 -6.02
C MET A 68 -0.81 -10.06 -5.23
N ASN A 69 -1.80 -10.55 -4.46
CA ASN A 69 -1.68 -11.83 -3.76
C ASN A 69 -1.64 -13.02 -4.72
N GLU A 70 -2.36 -12.96 -5.84
CA GLU A 70 -2.39 -14.02 -6.85
C GLU A 70 -1.07 -14.16 -7.62
N ILE A 71 -0.37 -13.05 -7.89
CA ILE A 71 0.97 -13.09 -8.48
C ILE A 71 2.04 -13.49 -7.45
N ALA A 72 1.82 -13.21 -6.17
CA ALA A 72 2.80 -13.47 -5.11
C ALA A 72 2.71 -14.90 -4.54
N PHE A 73 1.49 -15.42 -4.42
CA PHE A 73 1.20 -16.68 -3.73
C PHE A 73 0.42 -17.66 -4.59
N THR A 74 0.43 -18.93 -4.18
CA THR A 74 -0.45 -19.94 -4.76
C THR A 74 -1.93 -19.66 -4.48
N ARG A 75 -2.80 -20.19 -5.35
CA ARG A 75 -4.26 -20.03 -5.27
C ARG A 75 -4.86 -20.30 -3.88
N PRO A 76 -4.52 -21.39 -3.15
CA PRO A 76 -5.05 -21.61 -1.81
C PRO A 76 -4.64 -20.52 -0.83
N THR A 77 -3.37 -20.07 -0.88
CA THR A 77 -2.85 -19.03 0.02
C THR A 77 -3.50 -17.67 -0.26
N SER A 78 -3.66 -17.29 -1.52
CA SER A 78 -4.33 -16.04 -1.91
C SER A 78 -5.81 -16.00 -1.44
N ILE A 79 -6.53 -17.13 -1.58
CA ILE A 79 -7.91 -17.25 -1.10
C ILE A 79 -7.98 -17.13 0.43
N VAL A 80 -7.08 -17.79 1.16
CA VAL A 80 -7.04 -17.70 2.64
C VAL A 80 -6.81 -16.26 3.10
N PHE A 81 -5.85 -15.54 2.50
CA PHE A 81 -5.63 -14.13 2.85
C PHE A 81 -6.83 -13.23 2.51
N PHE A 82 -7.51 -13.49 1.39
CA PHE A 82 -8.73 -12.77 1.05
C PHE A 82 -9.87 -13.04 2.06
N ILE A 83 -10.03 -14.28 2.52
CA ILE A 83 -11.00 -14.63 3.57
C ILE A 83 -10.66 -13.92 4.87
N ILE A 84 -9.39 -13.93 5.30
CA ILE A 84 -8.94 -13.23 6.53
C ILE A 84 -9.25 -11.73 6.44
N PHE A 85 -9.01 -11.12 5.28
CA PHE A 85 -9.33 -9.72 5.03
C PHE A 85 -10.84 -9.45 5.17
N CYS A 86 -11.70 -10.29 4.53
CA CYS A 86 -13.15 -10.18 4.63
C CYS A 86 -13.67 -10.37 6.07
N VAL A 87 -13.15 -11.36 6.79
CA VAL A 87 -13.52 -11.62 8.19
C VAL A 87 -13.13 -10.41 9.06
N THR A 88 -11.93 -9.88 8.87
CA THR A 88 -11.45 -8.73 9.64
C THR A 88 -12.25 -7.45 9.35
N TYR A 89 -12.72 -7.28 8.11
CA TYR A 89 -13.56 -6.15 7.71
C TYR A 89 -14.89 -6.09 8.50
N VAL A 90 -15.46 -7.24 8.88
CA VAL A 90 -16.69 -7.29 9.70
C VAL A 90 -16.49 -6.65 11.08
N PHE A 91 -15.27 -6.69 11.63
CA PHE A 91 -14.96 -6.11 12.94
C PHE A 91 -14.83 -4.58 12.91
N ILE A 92 -14.88 -3.93 11.74
CA ILE A 92 -14.82 -2.46 11.63
C ILE A 92 -16.00 -1.76 12.30
N CYS A 93 -17.09 -2.47 12.55
CA CYS A 93 -18.27 -1.99 13.29
C CYS A 93 -17.95 -1.59 14.74
N ILE A 94 -16.82 -2.05 15.30
CA ILE A 94 -16.33 -1.62 16.62
C ILE A 94 -15.44 -0.38 16.43
N PRO A 95 -15.87 0.82 16.84
CA PRO A 95 -15.09 2.04 16.65
C PRO A 95 -13.74 1.96 17.38
N TYR A 96 -12.71 2.54 16.75
CA TYR A 96 -11.30 2.57 17.18
C TYR A 96 -10.60 1.20 17.25
N LEU A 97 -11.13 0.23 18.01
CA LEU A 97 -10.49 -1.07 18.19
C LEU A 97 -10.57 -1.93 16.91
N GLY A 98 -11.73 -1.96 16.26
CA GLY A 98 -11.91 -2.69 15.00
C GLY A 98 -11.05 -2.12 13.87
N ALA A 99 -11.01 -0.79 13.75
CA ALA A 99 -10.17 -0.10 12.77
C ALA A 99 -8.68 -0.35 13.02
N PHE A 100 -8.23 -0.36 14.28
CA PHE A 100 -6.84 -0.66 14.64
C PHE A 100 -6.45 -2.10 14.28
N ILE A 101 -7.28 -3.08 14.64
CA ILE A 101 -7.05 -4.50 14.29
C ILE A 101 -7.01 -4.67 12.76
N PHE A 102 -7.95 -4.05 12.05
CA PHE A 102 -7.98 -4.09 10.58
C PHE A 102 -6.70 -3.53 9.97
N ALA A 103 -6.25 -2.35 10.42
CA ALA A 103 -5.01 -1.75 9.94
C ALA A 103 -3.79 -2.64 10.20
N MET A 104 -3.70 -3.25 11.37
CA MET A 104 -2.61 -4.17 11.72
C MET A 104 -2.61 -5.43 10.86
N VAL A 105 -3.77 -6.08 10.67
CA VAL A 105 -3.90 -7.29 9.84
C VAL A 105 -3.56 -6.99 8.38
N VAL A 106 -4.09 -5.90 7.83
CA VAL A 106 -3.78 -5.47 6.45
C VAL A 106 -2.28 -5.15 6.31
N GLY A 107 -1.68 -4.49 7.30
CA GLY A 107 -0.24 -4.20 7.32
C GLY A 107 0.62 -5.47 7.31
N VAL A 108 0.26 -6.47 8.12
CA VAL A 108 0.96 -7.76 8.15
C VAL A 108 0.81 -8.50 6.82
N ILE A 109 -0.41 -8.58 6.26
CA ILE A 109 -0.64 -9.22 4.95
C ILE A 109 0.15 -8.50 3.86
N ALA A 110 0.15 -7.16 3.84
CA ALA A 110 0.90 -6.37 2.86
C ALA A 110 2.42 -6.61 2.97
N ALA A 111 2.96 -6.73 4.18
CA ALA A 111 4.36 -7.07 4.41
C ALA A 111 4.71 -8.47 3.86
N PHE A 112 3.90 -9.48 4.17
CA PHE A 112 4.09 -10.83 3.63
C PHE A 112 3.95 -10.88 2.11
N THR A 113 2.99 -10.13 1.55
CA THR A 113 2.81 -9.99 0.11
C THR A 113 4.03 -9.34 -0.52
N GLY A 114 4.59 -8.29 0.08
CA GLY A 114 5.81 -7.66 -0.40
C GLY A 114 7.01 -8.62 -0.45
N TYR A 115 7.19 -9.42 0.58
CA TYR A 115 8.20 -10.47 0.62
C TYR A 115 7.99 -11.52 -0.49
N ALA A 116 6.75 -12.01 -0.64
CA ALA A 116 6.42 -13.04 -1.62
C ALA A 116 6.50 -12.53 -3.07
N VAL A 117 6.08 -11.30 -3.34
CA VAL A 117 6.29 -10.61 -4.63
C VAL A 117 7.79 -10.54 -4.93
N ALA A 118 8.61 -10.01 -4.01
CA ALA A 118 10.05 -9.90 -4.25
C ALA A 118 10.70 -11.27 -4.55
N LYS A 119 10.23 -12.33 -3.90
CA LYS A 119 10.66 -13.71 -4.17
C LYS A 119 10.18 -14.24 -5.54
N ALA A 120 8.92 -13.97 -5.91
CA ALA A 120 8.35 -14.34 -7.22
C ALA A 120 8.98 -13.57 -8.40
N PHE A 121 9.70 -12.48 -8.10
CA PHE A 121 10.57 -11.76 -9.03
C PHE A 121 12.05 -12.19 -8.94
N GLY A 122 12.36 -13.26 -8.20
CA GLY A 122 13.69 -13.86 -8.11
C GLY A 122 14.73 -13.04 -7.34
N ARG A 123 14.31 -12.17 -6.40
CA ARG A 123 15.25 -11.33 -5.63
C ARG A 123 15.88 -12.04 -4.45
N ASP A 124 17.03 -11.51 -4.01
CA ASP A 124 17.73 -11.96 -2.83
C ASP A 124 16.93 -11.69 -1.54
N THR A 125 17.23 -12.46 -0.49
CA THR A 125 16.57 -12.35 0.81
C THR A 125 16.64 -10.94 1.39
N GLY A 126 17.72 -10.19 1.15
CA GLY A 126 17.89 -8.81 1.63
C GLY A 126 16.85 -7.88 1.02
N MET A 127 16.67 -7.93 -0.31
CA MET A 127 15.64 -7.16 -0.99
C MET A 127 14.22 -7.56 -0.56
N CYS A 128 13.98 -8.84 -0.29
CA CYS A 128 12.70 -9.32 0.23
C CYS A 128 12.41 -8.77 1.64
N VAL A 129 13.42 -8.69 2.51
CA VAL A 129 13.27 -8.05 3.84
C VAL A 129 13.07 -6.54 3.71
N CYS A 130 13.76 -5.88 2.79
CA CYS A 130 13.51 -4.48 2.48
C CYS A 130 12.07 -4.24 1.99
N ALA A 131 11.44 -5.21 1.32
CA ALA A 131 10.06 -5.11 0.87
C ALA A 131 9.06 -5.07 2.04
N ILE A 132 9.41 -5.64 3.19
CA ILE A 132 8.57 -5.64 4.39
C ILE A 132 8.48 -4.23 4.99
N PHE A 133 9.62 -3.53 5.09
CA PHE A 133 9.70 -2.21 5.72
C PHE A 133 9.48 -1.06 4.73
N PHE A 134 9.88 -1.24 3.48
CA PHE A 134 9.89 -0.22 2.43
C PHE A 134 9.17 -0.71 1.17
N ALA A 135 7.99 -1.33 1.33
CA ALA A 135 7.20 -1.90 0.25
C ALA A 135 7.01 -0.98 -0.97
N PRO A 136 6.64 0.32 -0.81
CA PRO A 136 6.44 1.19 -1.97
C PRO A 136 7.70 1.41 -2.80
N ILE A 137 8.86 1.50 -2.13
CA ILE A 137 10.15 1.71 -2.78
C ILE A 137 10.59 0.45 -3.50
N VAL A 138 10.45 -0.71 -2.86
CA VAL A 138 10.81 -2.00 -3.47
C VAL A 138 9.93 -2.30 -4.68
N PHE A 139 8.61 -2.04 -4.58
CA PHE A 139 7.71 -2.21 -5.72
C PHE A 139 8.04 -1.28 -6.87
N ALA A 140 8.46 -0.04 -6.61
CA ALA A 140 8.96 0.85 -7.66
C ALA A 140 10.22 0.28 -8.33
N ILE A 141 11.18 -0.23 -7.56
CA ILE A 141 12.40 -0.84 -8.10
C ILE A 141 12.05 -2.07 -8.96
N LEU A 142 11.16 -2.94 -8.48
CA LEU A 142 10.68 -4.10 -9.23
C LEU A 142 9.93 -3.68 -10.49
N ALA A 143 9.09 -2.65 -10.43
CA ALA A 143 8.30 -2.15 -11.55
C ALA A 143 9.16 -1.55 -12.68
N PHE A 144 10.21 -0.79 -12.34
CA PHE A 144 11.01 -0.05 -13.33
C PHE A 144 12.31 -0.72 -13.77
N SER A 145 12.79 -1.72 -13.03
CA SER A 145 13.99 -2.47 -13.43
C SER A 145 13.81 -3.17 -14.80
N LYS A 146 14.84 -3.17 -15.65
CA LYS A 146 14.76 -3.90 -16.94
C LYS A 146 15.20 -5.35 -16.85
N ASP A 147 16.07 -5.64 -15.87
CA ASP A 147 16.73 -6.93 -15.74
C ASP A 147 15.90 -7.96 -14.96
N ILE A 148 14.83 -7.51 -14.30
CA ILE A 148 13.98 -8.38 -13.49
C ILE A 148 12.80 -8.85 -14.32
N VAL A 149 12.80 -10.15 -14.58
CA VAL A 149 11.71 -10.90 -15.20
C VAL A 149 10.92 -11.59 -14.09
N TYR A 150 9.60 -11.57 -14.20
CA TYR A 150 8.73 -12.32 -13.30
C TYR A 150 8.97 -13.82 -13.50
N THR A 151 9.49 -14.51 -12.47
CA THR A 151 9.83 -15.94 -12.55
C THR A 151 8.64 -16.83 -12.26
N GLY A 152 7.58 -16.29 -11.63
CA GLY A 152 6.38 -17.04 -11.28
C GLY A 152 6.58 -18.05 -10.16
N ASP A 153 7.70 -17.95 -9.42
CA ASP A 153 7.98 -18.79 -8.25
C ASP A 153 7.12 -18.35 -7.06
N LYS A 154 5.85 -18.74 -7.11
CA LYS A 154 4.82 -18.37 -6.14
C LYS A 154 5.11 -19.03 -4.79
N LEU A 155 5.06 -18.24 -3.71
CA LEU A 155 5.28 -18.78 -2.38
C LEU A 155 4.10 -19.67 -1.95
N THR A 156 4.39 -20.94 -1.64
CA THR A 156 3.44 -21.90 -1.05
C THR A 156 3.47 -21.78 0.48
N VAL A 157 2.48 -21.10 1.05
CA VAL A 157 2.28 -21.11 2.52
C VAL A 157 1.37 -22.26 2.93
N PHE A 158 0.33 -22.50 2.12
CA PHE A 158 -0.57 -23.64 2.27
C PHE A 158 -0.33 -24.60 1.10
N PRO A 159 -0.13 -25.90 1.37
CA PRO A 159 0.00 -26.88 0.30
C PRO A 159 -1.30 -26.89 -0.50
N GLU A 160 -1.16 -26.80 -1.82
CA GLU A 160 -2.27 -27.05 -2.72
C GLU A 160 -2.65 -28.53 -2.57
N SER A 161 -3.96 -28.84 -2.49
CA SER A 161 -4.40 -30.24 -2.40
C SER A 161 -3.93 -30.94 -3.67
N THR A 162 -2.83 -31.68 -3.59
CA THR A 162 -2.38 -32.55 -4.67
C THR A 162 -3.48 -33.56 -4.86
N ASN A 163 -4.30 -33.37 -5.90
CA ASN A 163 -5.22 -34.40 -6.36
C ASN A 163 -4.33 -35.46 -7.02
N ASN A 164 -3.83 -36.38 -6.20
CA ASN A 164 -3.03 -37.53 -6.59
C ASN A 164 -3.93 -38.55 -7.27
N ASN A 165 -4.44 -38.14 -8.44
CA ASN A 165 -5.12 -38.95 -9.42
C ASN A 165 -4.13 -39.14 -10.57
N ASN A 166 -3.12 -39.98 -10.32
CA ASN A 166 -2.31 -40.72 -11.30
C ASN A 166 -1.41 -41.69 -10.53
#